data_AF-A0A077Z8W0-F1
#
_entry.id   AF-A0A077Z8W0-F1
#
_cell.length_a   1.000
_cell.length_b   1.000
_cell.length_c   1.000
_cell.angle_alpha   90.00
_cell.angle_beta   90.00
_cell.angle_gamma   90.00
#
_symmetry.space_group_name_H-M   'P 1'
#
loop_
_entity.id
_entity.type
_entity.pdbx_description
1 polymer ?
#
loop_
_entity_poly.entity_id
_entity_poly.type
_entity_poly.pdbx_seq_one_letter_code
_entity_poly.pdbx_strand_id
1 'polypeptide(L)'
;MSTSKIRPIVRLDKNVVDQIAAGEVIISPANAVKELMENSIDAGASQISVSITDSGLRQIKVQDNGCGIRCEDLPLSCERFATSKLRKFEDLLNICTLGFRGEALSSMSHAARLSIRSRTADSPIGYECHFTVIKAVFFLRFVLSKVEIL
;
A
#
# COMPACT_ATOMS: atom_id res chain seq x y z
N MET A 1 28.42 25.30 -32.08
CA MET A 1 28.71 25.16 -30.63
C MET A 1 27.40 25.32 -29.88
N SER A 2 26.87 24.25 -29.29
CA SER A 2 25.69 24.31 -28.42
C SER A 2 26.16 24.81 -27.06
N THR A 3 25.88 26.07 -26.74
CA THR A 3 26.11 26.60 -25.40
C THR A 3 25.13 25.89 -24.46
N SER A 4 25.63 24.95 -23.66
CA SER A 4 24.87 24.32 -22.59
C SER A 4 24.44 25.40 -21.60
N LYS A 5 23.22 25.92 -21.78
CA LYS A 5 22.63 26.90 -20.88
C LYS A 5 22.38 26.18 -19.55
N ILE A 6 23.12 26.56 -18.52
CA ILE A 6 22.93 26.05 -17.15
C ILE A 6 21.47 26.30 -16.77
N ARG A 7 20.70 25.23 -16.52
CA ARG A 7 19.31 25.35 -16.11
C ARG A 7 19.24 25.75 -14.63
N PRO A 8 18.36 26.67 -14.24
CA PRO A 8 18.17 27.01 -12.84
C PRO A 8 17.62 25.80 -12.07
N ILE A 9 18.07 25.63 -10.82
CA ILE A 9 17.54 24.63 -9.91
C ILE A 9 16.11 25.04 -9.53
N VAL A 10 15.15 24.17 -9.80
CA VAL A 10 13.73 24.37 -9.46
C VAL A 10 13.23 23.21 -8.63
N ARG A 11 12.26 23.48 -7.74
CA ARG A 11 11.58 22.41 -7.00
C ARG A 11 10.80 21.55 -7.98
N LEU A 12 10.87 20.23 -7.79
CA LEU A 12 10.03 19.28 -8.51
C LEU A 12 8.60 19.38 -7.99
N ASP A 13 7.63 19.14 -8.87
CA ASP A 13 6.24 18.96 -8.48
C ASP A 13 6.12 17.76 -7.53
N LYS A 14 5.21 17.85 -6.56
CA LYS A 14 5.00 16.81 -5.54
C LYS A 14 4.77 15.43 -6.17
N ASN A 15 3.97 15.36 -7.24
CA ASN A 15 3.68 14.10 -7.93
C ASN A 15 4.93 13.47 -8.54
N VAL A 16 5.87 14.28 -9.02
CA VAL A 16 7.15 13.78 -9.56
C VAL A 16 7.99 13.20 -8.43
N VAL A 17 8.06 13.88 -7.29
CA VAL A 17 8.77 13.37 -6.10
C VAL A 17 8.17 12.06 -5.61
N ASP A 18 6.85 11.98 -5.52
CA ASP A 18 6.15 10.78 -5.05
C ASP A 18 6.33 9.60 -6.01
N GLN A 19 6.28 9.81 -7.33
CA GLN A 19 6.54 8.76 -8.32
C GLN A 19 7.98 8.26 -8.30
N ILE A 20 8.97 9.15 -8.17
CA ILE A 20 10.38 8.75 -8.07
C ILE A 20 10.59 7.90 -6.82
N ALA A 21 10.13 8.39 -5.67
CA ALA A 21 10.31 7.68 -4.41
C ALA A 21 9.49 6.37 -4.36
N ALA A 22 8.35 6.27 -5.07
CA ALA A 22 7.63 5.02 -5.21
C ALA A 22 8.46 3.94 -5.95
N GLY A 23 9.25 4.34 -6.95
CA GLY A 23 10.16 3.43 -7.67
C GLY A 23 11.35 2.92 -6.84
N GLU A 24 11.72 3.63 -5.77
CA GLU A 24 12.75 3.18 -4.83
C GLU A 24 12.21 2.17 -3.81
N VAL A 25 10.92 2.29 -3.46
CA VAL A 25 10.27 1.38 -2.51
C VAL A 25 9.76 0.12 -3.22
N ILE A 26 9.11 0.25 -4.38
CA ILE A 26 8.59 -0.89 -5.16
C ILE A 26 9.38 -1.01 -6.47
N ILE A 27 10.47 -1.76 -6.40
CA ILE A 27 11.44 -1.92 -7.49
C ILE A 27 11.04 -3.07 -8.44
N SER A 28 10.28 -4.04 -7.93
CA SER A 28 9.85 -5.20 -8.71
C SER A 28 8.50 -5.75 -8.24
N PRO A 29 7.78 -6.51 -9.09
CA PRO A 29 6.59 -7.27 -8.69
C PRO A 29 6.83 -8.14 -7.45
N ALA A 30 8.01 -8.77 -7.36
CA ALA A 30 8.38 -9.60 -6.21
C ALA A 30 8.49 -8.78 -4.93
N ASN A 31 9.03 -7.56 -4.99
CA ASN A 31 9.08 -6.68 -3.82
C ASN A 31 7.67 -6.26 -3.37
N ALA A 32 6.76 -6.02 -4.32
CA ALA A 32 5.37 -5.72 -3.97
C ALA A 32 4.70 -6.89 -3.23
N VAL A 33 4.90 -8.12 -3.72
CA VAL A 33 4.40 -9.33 -3.05
C VAL A 33 4.96 -9.46 -1.63
N LYS A 34 6.28 -9.28 -1.45
CA LYS A 34 6.92 -9.30 -0.11
C LYS A 34 6.22 -8.35 0.85
N GLU A 35 6.10 -7.08 0.47
CA GLU A 35 5.51 -6.05 1.35
C GLU A 35 4.04 -6.35 1.70
N LEU A 36 3.26 -6.87 0.74
CA LEU A 36 1.88 -7.28 1.00
C LEU A 36 1.80 -8.48 1.95
N MET A 37 2.67 -9.48 1.77
CA MET A 37 2.74 -10.63 2.67
C MET A 37 3.15 -10.24 4.09
N GLU A 38 4.11 -9.33 4.23
CA GLU A 38 4.53 -8.81 5.53
C GLU A 38 3.39 -8.06 6.23
N ASN A 39 2.60 -7.27 5.49
CA ASN A 39 1.40 -6.65 6.04
C ASN A 39 0.36 -7.68 6.50
N SER A 40 0.17 -8.77 5.75
CA SER A 40 -0.72 -9.86 6.17
C SER A 40 -0.21 -10.56 7.44
N ILE A 41 1.09 -10.79 7.57
CA ILE A 41 1.71 -11.37 8.78
C ILE A 41 1.54 -10.43 9.97
N ASP A 42 1.81 -9.14 9.78
CA ASP A 42 1.64 -8.12 10.82
C ASP A 42 0.17 -7.98 11.24
N ALA A 43 -0.78 -8.31 10.36
CA ALA A 43 -2.22 -8.39 10.67
C ALA A 43 -2.62 -9.68 11.39
N GLY A 44 -1.67 -10.56 11.72
CA GLY A 44 -1.90 -11.83 12.42
C GLY A 44 -2.51 -12.93 11.55
N ALA A 45 -2.36 -12.85 10.23
CA ALA A 45 -2.90 -13.87 9.33
C ALA A 45 -2.24 -15.25 9.55
N SER A 46 -3.07 -16.28 9.63
CA SER A 46 -2.62 -17.69 9.65
C SER A 46 -2.69 -18.35 8.27
N GLN A 47 -3.40 -17.72 7.34
CA GLN A 47 -3.52 -18.16 5.95
C GLN A 47 -3.38 -16.96 5.03
N ILE A 48 -2.42 -17.05 4.10
CA ILE A 48 -2.17 -16.05 3.07
C ILE A 48 -2.19 -16.77 1.71
N SER A 49 -3.00 -16.26 0.79
CA SER A 49 -3.09 -16.75 -0.58
C SER A 49 -2.58 -15.68 -1.53
N VAL A 50 -1.62 -16.04 -2.38
CA VAL A 50 -1.06 -15.14 -3.41
C VAL A 50 -1.44 -15.66 -4.78
N SER A 51 -1.93 -14.79 -5.64
CA SER A 51 -2.22 -15.09 -7.05
C SER A 51 -1.54 -14.06 -7.95
N ILE A 52 -0.76 -14.54 -8.90
CA ILE A 52 0.05 -13.71 -9.80
C ILE A 52 -0.35 -14.02 -11.23
N THR A 53 -0.63 -12.99 -12.02
CA THR A 53 -0.90 -13.12 -13.45
C THR A 53 0.17 -12.37 -14.24
N ASP A 54 0.66 -13.00 -15.31
CA ASP A 54 1.65 -12.43 -16.22
C ASP A 54 2.91 -11.90 -15.49
N SER A 55 3.52 -12.77 -14.68
CA SER A 55 4.68 -12.45 -13.85
C SER A 55 4.50 -11.23 -12.91
N GLY A 56 3.24 -10.87 -12.61
CA GLY A 56 2.89 -9.74 -11.75
C GLY A 56 2.81 -8.40 -12.47
N LEU A 57 3.02 -8.38 -13.79
CA LEU A 57 2.88 -7.18 -14.62
C LEU A 57 1.41 -6.84 -14.87
N ARG A 58 0.56 -7.88 -14.95
CA ARG A 58 -0.89 -7.69 -15.12
C ARG A 58 -1.63 -7.57 -13.80
N GLN A 59 -1.34 -8.47 -12.85
CA GLN A 59 -2.02 -8.48 -11.55
C GLN A 59 -1.20 -9.21 -10.49
N ILE A 60 -1.17 -8.63 -9.30
CA ILE A 60 -0.74 -9.26 -8.06
C ILE A 60 -1.93 -9.20 -7.10
N LYS A 61 -2.36 -10.34 -6.59
CA LYS A 61 -3.44 -10.43 -5.61
C LYS A 61 -2.95 -11.12 -4.36
N VAL A 62 -3.14 -10.49 -3.21
CA VAL A 62 -2.83 -11.06 -1.89
C VAL A 62 -4.10 -11.07 -1.06
N GLN A 63 -4.47 -12.25 -0.57
CA GLN A 63 -5.62 -12.44 0.30
C GLN A 63 -5.17 -13.04 1.63
N ASP A 64 -5.71 -12.52 2.73
CA ASP A 64 -5.41 -13.03 4.06
C ASP A 64 -6.65 -13.12 4.95
N ASN A 65 -6.48 -13.84 6.06
CA ASN A 65 -7.46 -13.97 7.13
C ASN A 65 -7.02 -13.23 8.40
N GLY A 66 -6.23 -12.15 8.26
CA GLY A 66 -5.81 -11.31 9.37
C GLY A 66 -6.96 -10.48 9.94
N CYS A 67 -6.62 -9.54 10.83
CA CYS A 67 -7.60 -8.72 11.54
C CYS A 67 -8.41 -7.75 10.64
N GLY A 68 -7.91 -7.46 9.43
CA GLY A 68 -8.48 -6.47 8.53
C GLY A 68 -8.16 -5.02 8.90
N ILE A 69 -8.70 -4.12 8.09
CA ILE A 69 -8.56 -2.66 8.16
C ILE A 69 -9.96 -2.08 8.38
N ARG A 70 -10.08 -1.14 9.32
CA ARG A 70 -11.35 -0.46 9.58
C ARG A 70 -11.75 0.40 8.39
N CYS A 71 -13.05 0.61 8.21
CA CYS A 71 -13.58 1.40 7.10
C CYS A 71 -13.01 2.82 7.08
N GLU A 72 -12.91 3.45 8.26
CA GLU A 72 -12.38 4.80 8.44
C GLU A 72 -10.87 4.90 8.16
N ASP A 73 -10.13 3.80 8.31
CA ASP A 73 -8.68 3.75 8.11
C ASP A 73 -8.29 3.39 6.67
N LEU A 74 -9.21 2.81 5.87
CA LEU A 74 -8.94 2.43 4.48
C LEU A 74 -8.38 3.60 3.65
N PRO A 75 -8.93 4.83 3.67
CA PRO A 75 -8.37 5.93 2.89
C PRO A 75 -6.95 6.29 3.30
N LEU A 76 -6.65 6.21 4.61
CA LEU A 76 -5.34 6.52 5.18
C LEU A 76 -4.29 5.45 4.83
N SER A 77 -4.71 4.21 4.54
CA SER A 77 -3.77 3.10 4.29
C SER A 77 -2.81 3.32 3.12
N CYS A 78 -3.16 4.20 2.17
CA CYS A 78 -2.29 4.59 1.05
C CYS A 78 -1.69 6.00 1.18
N GLU A 79 -1.93 6.70 2.29
CA GLU A 79 -1.25 7.96 2.57
C GLU A 79 0.18 7.68 3.06
N ARG A 80 1.13 8.52 2.61
CA ARG A 80 2.51 8.41 3.10
C ARG A 80 2.57 8.70 4.59
N PHE A 81 3.35 7.89 5.30
CA PHE A 81 3.60 8.06 6.74
C PHE A 81 2.37 7.79 7.62
N ALA A 82 1.34 7.16 7.07
CA ALA A 82 0.21 6.64 7.84
C ALA A 82 0.48 5.18 8.21
N THR A 83 0.52 4.87 9.51
CA THR A 83 0.77 3.51 10.00
C THR A 83 0.03 3.28 11.32
N SER A 84 -0.40 2.05 11.57
CA SER A 84 -0.93 1.61 12.88
C SER A 84 0.15 1.12 13.83
N LYS A 85 1.40 0.97 13.36
CA LYS A 85 2.46 0.19 14.02
C LYS A 85 3.47 1.03 14.80
N LEU A 86 3.43 2.35 14.62
CA LEU A 86 4.26 3.31 15.33
C LEU A 86 3.42 4.55 15.69
N ARG A 87 3.62 5.12 16.87
CA ARG A 87 3.00 6.38 17.29
C ARG A 87 4.03 7.44 17.68
N LYS A 88 5.15 7.01 18.25
CA LYS A 88 6.24 7.87 18.71
C LYS A 88 7.59 7.26 18.39
N PHE A 89 8.63 8.07 18.42
CA PHE A 89 9.98 7.64 18.05
C PHE A 89 10.49 6.49 18.93
N GLU A 90 10.12 6.48 20.21
CA GLU A 90 10.54 5.44 21.17
C GLU A 90 9.95 4.06 20.83
N ASP A 91 8.85 4.00 20.08
CA ASP A 91 8.26 2.73 19.65
C ASP A 91 9.20 1.97 18.70
N LEU A 92 10.12 2.67 18.01
CA LEU A 92 11.13 2.05 17.12
C LEU A 92 11.97 1.00 17.87
N LEU A 93 12.20 1.19 19.16
CA LEU A 93 12.99 0.26 19.99
C LEU A 93 12.26 -1.04 20.28
N ASN A 94 10.93 -1.07 20.12
CA ASN A 94 10.07 -2.20 20.44
C ASN A 94 9.30 -2.72 19.21
N ILE A 95 9.72 -2.37 18.00
CA ILE A 95 9.07 -2.85 16.78
C ILE A 95 9.25 -4.36 16.67
N CYS A 96 8.13 -5.07 16.70
CA CYS A 96 8.01 -6.49 16.40
C CYS A 96 7.21 -6.73 15.11
N THR A 97 7.08 -5.73 14.25
CA THR A 97 6.39 -5.81 12.95
C THR A 97 7.38 -5.75 11.79
N LEU A 98 7.02 -6.35 10.67
CA LEU A 98 7.89 -6.47 9.49
C LEU A 98 7.97 -5.16 8.70
N GLY A 99 6.88 -4.39 8.64
CA GLY A 99 6.88 -3.06 8.02
C GLY A 99 6.37 -1.99 8.99
N PHE A 100 6.98 -0.81 9.05
CA PHE A 100 6.55 0.25 9.99
C PHE A 100 6.50 1.66 9.40
N ARG A 101 7.07 1.88 8.22
CA ARG A 101 7.23 3.22 7.64
C ARG A 101 5.92 3.83 7.12
N GLY A 102 4.90 3.02 6.85
CA GLY A 102 3.67 3.50 6.21
C GLY A 102 3.90 3.94 4.76
N GLU A 103 4.79 3.25 4.04
CA GLU A 103 5.20 3.66 2.68
C GLU A 103 4.86 2.63 1.61
N ALA A 104 4.63 1.36 1.96
CA ALA A 104 4.45 0.28 0.98
C ALA A 104 3.20 0.49 0.10
N LEU A 105 2.01 0.51 0.71
CA LEU A 105 0.75 0.70 -0.01
C LEU A 105 0.70 2.06 -0.72
N SER A 106 1.23 3.10 -0.08
CA SER A 106 1.35 4.41 -0.70
C SER A 106 2.19 4.36 -1.97
N SER A 107 3.37 3.74 -1.92
CA SER A 107 4.26 3.60 -3.08
C SER A 107 3.62 2.75 -4.18
N MET A 108 2.95 1.66 -3.82
CA MET A 108 2.18 0.86 -4.79
C MET A 108 1.08 1.68 -5.47
N SER A 109 0.36 2.52 -4.73
CA SER A 109 -0.73 3.35 -5.28
C SER A 109 -0.27 4.43 -6.26
N HIS A 110 1.02 4.83 -6.19
CA HIS A 110 1.62 5.75 -7.15
C HIS A 110 2.16 5.04 -8.40
N ALA A 111 2.48 3.74 -8.30
CA ALA A 111 3.05 2.96 -9.41
C ALA A 111 1.99 2.15 -10.17
N ALA A 112 0.86 1.82 -9.54
CA ALA A 112 -0.17 0.94 -10.08
C ALA A 112 -1.57 1.37 -9.64
N ARG A 113 -2.59 0.76 -10.26
CA ARG A 113 -3.96 0.79 -9.74
C ARG A 113 -4.06 -0.23 -8.62
N LEU A 114 -4.42 0.22 -7.43
CA LEU A 114 -4.49 -0.62 -6.24
C LEU A 114 -5.94 -0.69 -5.78
N SER A 115 -6.45 -1.88 -5.46
CA SER A 115 -7.70 -2.03 -4.71
C SER A 115 -7.45 -2.73 -3.39
N ILE A 116 -8.03 -2.19 -2.32
CA ILE A 116 -7.96 -2.80 -0.99
C ILE A 116 -9.38 -3.12 -0.55
N ARG A 117 -9.66 -4.40 -0.34
CA ARG A 117 -10.87 -4.91 0.27
C ARG A 117 -10.55 -5.41 1.66
N SER A 118 -11.31 -4.99 2.65
CA SER A 118 -11.07 -5.42 4.02
C SER A 118 -12.36 -5.52 4.82
N ARG A 119 -12.35 -6.41 5.81
CA ARG A 119 -13.40 -6.54 6.81
C ARG A 119 -12.78 -6.90 8.15
N THR A 120 -13.13 -6.14 9.18
CA THR A 120 -12.79 -6.45 10.57
C THR A 120 -13.82 -7.41 11.18
N ALA A 121 -13.43 -8.16 12.23
CA ALA A 121 -14.29 -9.17 12.85
C ALA A 121 -15.59 -8.60 13.42
N ASP A 122 -15.56 -7.36 13.89
CA ASP A 122 -16.69 -6.60 14.44
C ASP A 122 -17.58 -5.96 13.37
N SER A 123 -17.15 -5.95 12.10
CA SER A 123 -17.96 -5.44 11.00
C SER A 123 -18.78 -6.54 10.32
N PRO A 124 -20.10 -6.35 10.15
CA PRO A 124 -20.95 -7.30 9.42
C PRO A 124 -20.70 -7.28 7.90
N ILE A 125 -20.05 -6.23 7.38
CA ILE A 125 -19.78 -6.04 5.95
C ILE A 125 -18.32 -5.69 5.70
N GLY A 126 -17.82 -6.02 4.52
CA GLY A 126 -16.52 -5.57 4.03
C GLY A 126 -16.62 -4.27 3.23
N TYR A 127 -15.50 -3.59 3.13
CA TYR A 127 -15.36 -2.33 2.42
C TYR A 127 -14.24 -2.45 1.39
N GLU A 128 -14.44 -1.83 0.23
CA GLU A 128 -13.44 -1.71 -0.82
C GLU A 128 -13.06 -0.25 -1.03
N CYS A 129 -11.76 0.02 -1.15
CA CYS A 129 -11.23 1.32 -1.56
C CYS A 129 -10.30 1.14 -2.75
N HIS A 130 -10.53 1.91 -3.81
CA HIS A 130 -9.66 1.92 -4.98
C HIS A 130 -8.77 3.17 -4.99
N PHE A 131 -7.49 2.96 -5.27
CA PHE A 131 -6.49 4.01 -5.38
C PHE A 131 -5.99 4.07 -6.82
N THR A 132 -6.02 5.29 -7.35
CA THR A 132 -5.41 5.63 -8.63
C THR A 132 -4.28 6.62 -8.37
N VAL A 133 -3.32 6.67 -9.29
CA VAL A 133 -2.10 7.50 -9.24
C VAL A 133 -2.37 8.99 -8.91
N ILE A 134 -3.62 9.45 -9.02
CA ILE A 134 -4.00 10.86 -8.85
C ILE A 134 -5.03 11.08 -7.72
N LYS A 135 -5.63 10.02 -7.13
CA LYS A 135 -6.53 10.09 -5.95
C LYS A 135 -7.09 8.71 -5.54
N ALA A 136 -7.48 8.58 -4.27
CA ALA A 136 -8.44 7.57 -3.83
C ALA A 136 -9.81 7.88 -4.46
N VAL A 137 -10.35 6.93 -5.20
CA VAL A 137 -11.62 7.10 -5.92
C VAL A 137 -12.44 5.85 -5.66
N PHE A 138 -13.60 6.02 -5.04
CA PHE A 138 -14.65 5.01 -4.82
C PHE A 138 -14.57 4.17 -3.54
N PHE A 139 -15.69 4.18 -2.81
CA PHE A 139 -16.05 3.25 -1.74
C PHE A 139 -17.19 2.36 -2.25
N LEU A 140 -16.99 1.04 -2.27
CA LEU A 140 -18.07 0.09 -2.53
C LEU A 140 -18.27 -0.83 -1.32
N ARG A 141 -19.54 -1.11 -0.97
CA ARG A 141 -19.91 -2.07 0.07
C ARG A 141 -19.97 -3.48 -0.52
N PHE A 142 -19.31 -4.44 0.12
CA PHE A 142 -19.38 -5.86 -0.24
C PHE A 142 -19.60 -6.73 1.00
N VAL A 143 -20.21 -7.91 0.82
CA VAL A 143 -20.23 -8.95 1.84
C VAL A 143 -19.01 -9.85 1.57
N LEU A 144 -17.94 -9.67 2.33
CA LEU A 144 -16.72 -10.47 2.22
C LEU A 144 -16.36 -11.09 3.57
N SER A 145 -15.78 -12.28 3.55
CA SER A 145 -15.27 -12.96 4.75
C SER A 145 -13.78 -12.76 5.01
N LYS A 146 -13.03 -12.12 4.08
CA LYS A 146 -11.55 -12.02 4.08
C LYS A 146 -11.03 -10.68 3.53
N VAL A 147 -9.78 -10.34 3.83
CA VAL A 147 -9.04 -9.18 3.28
C VAL A 147 -8.48 -9.57 1.91
N GLU A 148 -8.60 -8.69 0.93
CA GLU A 148 -8.18 -8.93 -0.45
C GLU A 148 -7.59 -7.65 -1.04
N ILE A 149 -6.28 -7.67 -1.32
CA ILE A 149 -5.56 -6.61 -2.00
C ILE A 149 -5.34 -7.05 -3.45
N LEU A 150 -5.80 -6.25 -4.41
CA LEU A 150 -5.76 -6.49 -5.86
C LEU A 150 -4.90 -5.45 -6.59
#